data_AF-A0A524EMJ9-F1
#
_entry.id   AF-A0A524EMJ9-F1
#
_cell.length_a   1.000
_cell.length_b   1.000
_cell.length_c   1.000
_cell.angle_alpha   90.00
_cell.angle_beta   90.00
_cell.angle_gamma   90.00
#
_symmetry.space_group_name_H-M   'P 1'
#
loop_
_entity.id
_entity.type
_entity.pdbx_description
1 polymer ?
#
loop_
_entity_poly.entity_id
_entity_poly.type
_entity_poly.pdbx_seq_one_letter_code
_entity_poly.pdbx_strand_id
1 'polypeptide(L)'
;MEGELHHPSSDFAKELEKVPGGEAIKKCVQCGICTATCMVARESDKYRPRQLIQKILLGEREEVLKSLQPWLCMSCMMCEERCQEGVSPSDIFHAVRRIAAKEGHVPSAYKQTVETVLKDGWLLEDSYSDFIEDDRDDLGLEMNLKWNKKFVEHVKKKYFPEVEE
;
A
#
# COMPACT_ATOMS: atom_id res chain seq x y z
N MET A 1 -20.78 1.29 35.51
CA MET A 1 -19.73 2.26 35.15
C MET A 1 -19.59 2.25 33.64
N GLU A 2 -20.51 2.92 32.95
CA GLU A 2 -20.33 3.25 31.54
C GLU A 2 -19.43 4.49 31.52
N GLY A 3 -18.13 4.27 31.69
CA GLY A 3 -17.16 5.32 31.50
C GLY A 3 -17.16 5.70 30.02
N GLU A 4 -17.23 6.98 29.72
CA GLU A 4 -17.02 7.53 28.38
C GLU A 4 -15.75 6.90 27.79
N LEU A 5 -15.94 5.95 26.87
CA LEU A 5 -14.86 5.39 26.08
C LEU A 5 -14.30 6.55 25.26
N HIS A 6 -13.01 6.85 25.42
CA HIS A 6 -12.32 7.82 24.56
C HIS A 6 -12.45 7.35 23.11
N HIS A 7 -13.38 7.93 22.37
CA HIS A 7 -13.55 7.69 20.94
C HIS A 7 -12.54 8.56 20.21
N PRO A 8 -11.48 8.02 19.60
CA PRO A 8 -10.61 8.83 18.78
C PRO A 8 -11.41 9.23 17.53
N SER A 9 -11.95 10.44 17.54
CA SER A 9 -12.87 10.95 16.53
C SER A 9 -12.23 12.07 15.71
N SER A 10 -10.92 12.01 15.47
CA SER A 10 -10.27 12.97 14.57
C SER A 10 -10.95 12.92 13.21
N ASP A 11 -11.00 14.06 12.52
CA ASP A 11 -11.62 14.11 11.20
C ASP A 11 -10.87 13.21 10.20
N PHE A 12 -9.57 13.03 10.40
CA PHE A 12 -8.79 12.09 9.61
C PHE A 12 -9.15 10.62 9.89
N ALA A 13 -9.39 10.24 11.14
CA ALA A 13 -9.87 8.88 11.44
C ALA A 13 -11.27 8.63 10.86
N LYS A 14 -12.15 9.63 10.86
CA LYS A 14 -13.48 9.55 10.20
C LYS A 14 -13.36 9.49 8.67
N GLU A 15 -12.37 10.15 8.08
CA GLU A 15 -12.06 10.06 6.66
C GLU A 15 -11.61 8.64 6.30
N LEU A 16 -10.63 8.10 7.03
CA LEU A 16 -10.09 6.76 6.80
C LEU A 16 -11.12 5.65 6.99
N GLU A 17 -12.02 5.78 7.97
CA GLU A 17 -13.12 4.83 8.18
C GLU A 17 -14.02 4.65 6.94
N LYS A 18 -14.10 5.66 6.06
CA LYS A 18 -14.87 5.62 4.81
C LYS A 18 -14.06 5.09 3.63
N VAL A 19 -12.78 4.83 3.81
CA VAL A 19 -11.89 4.30 2.78
C VAL A 19 -11.78 2.79 2.95
N PRO A 20 -11.92 1.99 1.87
CA PRO A 20 -11.83 0.53 1.98
C PRO A 20 -10.55 0.09 2.69
N GLY A 21 -10.70 -0.66 3.78
CA GLY A 21 -9.63 -1.14 4.66
C GLY A 21 -9.38 -0.28 5.91
N GLY A 22 -10.05 0.87 6.06
CA GLY A 22 -9.90 1.77 7.20
C GLY A 22 -11.01 1.65 8.26
N GLU A 23 -12.02 0.81 8.05
CA GLU A 23 -13.27 0.74 8.83
C GLU A 23 -13.02 0.44 10.31
N ALA A 24 -11.99 -0.37 10.61
CA ALA A 24 -11.67 -0.79 11.96
C ALA A 24 -10.77 0.19 12.74
N ILE A 25 -10.35 1.32 12.15
CA ILE A 25 -9.36 2.24 12.75
C ILE A 25 -9.70 2.65 14.19
N LYS A 26 -10.97 2.95 14.47
CA LYS A 26 -11.43 3.42 15.79
C LYS A 26 -11.50 2.34 16.87
N LYS A 27 -11.35 1.06 16.51
CA LYS A 27 -11.29 -0.05 17.48
C LYS A 27 -9.92 -0.17 18.15
N CYS A 28 -8.90 0.53 17.66
CA CYS A 28 -7.56 0.40 18.19
C CYS A 28 -7.44 0.95 19.63
N VAL A 29 -7.13 0.06 20.57
CA VAL A 29 -6.86 0.40 21.99
C VAL A 29 -5.38 0.68 22.30
N GLN A 30 -4.54 0.86 21.27
CA GLN A 30 -3.11 1.19 21.40
C GLN A 30 -2.26 0.16 22.19
N CYS A 31 -2.65 -1.12 22.22
CA CYS A 31 -1.91 -2.17 22.96
C CYS A 31 -0.48 -2.45 22.44
N GLY A 32 -0.19 -2.16 21.17
CA GLY A 32 1.15 -2.26 20.60
C GLY A 32 1.60 -3.65 20.10
N ILE A 33 0.72 -4.66 20.13
CA ILE A 33 1.00 -6.00 19.57
C ILE A 33 1.47 -5.90 18.11
N CYS A 34 0.88 -5.00 17.32
CA CYS A 34 1.27 -4.77 15.93
C CYS A 34 2.75 -4.38 15.78
N THR A 35 3.28 -3.56 16.68
CA THR A 35 4.70 -3.16 16.67
C THR A 35 5.58 -4.32 17.12
N ALA A 36 5.19 -5.03 18.19
CA ALA A 36 5.97 -6.14 18.73
C ALA A 36 6.12 -7.32 17.74
N THR A 37 5.11 -7.54 16.89
CA THR A 37 5.11 -8.59 15.86
C THR A 37 5.78 -8.17 14.55
N CYS A 38 5.91 -6.86 14.30
CA CYS A 38 6.39 -6.39 13.01
C CYS A 38 7.90 -6.61 12.86
N MET A 39 8.28 -7.41 11.86
CA MET A 39 9.69 -7.62 11.51
C MET A 39 10.38 -6.33 11.03
N VAL A 40 9.67 -5.44 10.30
CA VAL A 40 10.22 -4.14 9.90
C VAL A 40 10.52 -3.27 11.12
N ALA A 41 9.61 -3.24 12.11
CA ALA A 41 9.82 -2.47 13.33
C ALA A 41 10.93 -3.05 14.21
N ARG A 42 11.20 -4.36 14.11
CA ARG A 42 12.30 -5.02 14.80
C ARG A 42 13.66 -4.62 14.20
N GLU A 43 13.76 -4.60 12.88
CA GLU A 43 15.03 -4.31 12.18
C GLU A 43 15.28 -2.81 11.96
N SER A 44 14.25 -1.97 12.00
CA SER A 44 14.35 -0.53 11.79
C SER A 44 13.61 0.26 12.85
N ASP A 45 14.23 1.33 13.36
CA ASP A 45 13.64 2.31 14.27
C ASP A 45 12.67 3.29 13.58
N LYS A 46 12.77 3.43 12.26
CA LYS A 46 11.96 4.37 11.45
C LYS A 46 10.50 3.98 11.31
N TYR A 47 10.13 2.75 11.65
CA TYR A 47 8.77 2.23 11.47
C TYR A 47 8.18 1.70 12.76
N ARG A 48 7.08 2.32 13.21
CA ARG A 48 6.35 1.90 14.42
C ARG A 48 4.85 1.90 14.12
N PRO A 49 4.24 0.75 13.73
CA PRO A 49 2.85 0.72 13.29
C PRO A 49 1.88 1.22 14.36
N ARG A 50 2.11 0.91 15.64
CA ARG A 50 1.28 1.45 16.74
C ARG A 50 1.30 2.99 16.75
N GLN A 51 2.48 3.60 16.63
CA GLN A 51 2.62 5.06 16.63
C GLN A 51 1.98 5.67 15.40
N LEU A 52 2.11 5.04 14.23
CA LEU A 52 1.44 5.50 13.01
C LEU A 52 -0.09 5.49 13.17
N ILE A 53 -0.65 4.43 13.74
CA ILE A 53 -2.08 4.38 14.10
C ILE A 53 -2.43 5.49 15.11
N GLN A 54 -1.59 5.73 16.11
CA GLN A 54 -1.80 6.80 17.09
C GLN A 54 -1.91 8.18 16.41
N LYS A 55 -1.00 8.49 15.49
CA LYS A 55 -0.99 9.76 14.72
C LYS A 55 -2.26 9.94 13.90
N ILE A 56 -2.74 8.86 13.28
CA ILE A 56 -4.03 8.86 12.57
C ILE A 56 -5.17 9.22 13.52
N LEU A 57 -5.24 8.54 14.66
CA LEU A 57 -6.29 8.75 15.67
C LEU A 57 -6.24 10.16 16.28
N LEU A 58 -5.05 10.76 16.39
CA LEU A 58 -4.85 12.15 16.84
C LEU A 58 -5.15 13.19 15.75
N GLY A 59 -5.31 12.78 14.49
CA GLY A 59 -5.64 13.69 13.39
C GLY A 59 -4.43 14.36 12.73
N GLU A 60 -3.22 13.81 12.90
CA GLU A 60 -1.98 14.29 12.28
C GLU A 60 -1.92 13.95 10.76
N ARG A 61 -2.95 14.34 10.02
CA ARG A 61 -3.18 13.95 8.62
C ARG A 61 -2.00 14.28 7.70
N GLU A 62 -1.59 15.54 7.69
CA GLU A 62 -0.53 16.02 6.80
C GLU A 62 0.79 15.28 7.05
N GLU A 63 1.15 15.10 8.33
CA GLU A 63 2.36 14.38 8.71
C GLU A 63 2.31 12.92 8.26
N VAL A 64 1.17 12.25 8.48
CA VAL A 64 0.98 10.85 8.08
C VAL A 64 1.05 10.68 6.56
N LEU A 65 0.38 11.54 5.79
CA LEU A 65 0.32 11.44 4.33
C LEU A 65 1.66 11.75 3.67
N LYS A 66 2.45 12.69 4.22
CA LYS A 66 3.79 13.03 3.71
C LYS A 66 4.88 12.09 4.22
N SER A 67 4.59 11.23 5.20
CA SER A 67 5.55 10.30 5.78
C SER A 67 5.84 9.11 4.87
N LEU A 68 7.06 8.57 4.97
CA LEU A 68 7.40 7.26 4.40
C LEU A 68 6.85 6.09 5.22
N GLN A 69 6.44 6.29 6.49
CA GLN A 69 6.05 5.19 7.37
C GLN A 69 4.94 4.30 6.80
N PRO A 70 3.83 4.82 6.23
CA PRO A 70 2.81 3.96 5.62
C PRO A 70 3.39 3.06 4.52
N TRP A 71 4.41 3.50 3.80
CA TRP A 71 5.06 2.79 2.70
C TRP A 71 6.10 1.77 3.14
N LEU A 72 6.48 1.73 4.41
CA LEU A 72 7.41 0.74 4.98
C LEU A 72 6.70 -0.56 5.41
N CYS A 73 5.37 -0.58 5.47
CA CYS A 73 4.64 -1.81 5.74
C CYS A 73 4.80 -2.80 4.58
N MET A 74 5.27 -4.01 4.88
CA MET A 74 5.40 -5.10 3.89
C MET A 74 4.09 -5.85 3.62
N SER A 75 2.99 -5.41 4.22
CA SER A 75 1.66 -6.01 4.04
C SER A 75 1.60 -7.52 4.33
N CYS A 76 2.39 -8.01 5.28
CA CYS A 76 2.46 -9.42 5.66
C CYS A 76 1.29 -9.91 6.54
N MET A 77 0.37 -9.02 6.92
CA MET A 77 -0.84 -9.28 7.72
C MET A 77 -0.65 -9.87 9.13
N MET A 78 0.57 -10.16 9.59
CA MET A 78 0.79 -10.73 10.94
C MET A 78 0.22 -9.89 12.09
N CYS A 79 0.15 -8.57 11.92
CA CYS A 79 -0.44 -7.68 12.91
C CYS A 79 -1.97 -7.77 13.02
N GLU A 80 -2.65 -8.20 11.95
CA GLU A 80 -4.09 -8.42 11.91
C GLU A 80 -4.45 -9.71 12.65
N GLU A 81 -3.77 -10.80 12.32
CA GLU A 81 -3.93 -12.13 12.95
C GLU A 81 -3.77 -12.11 14.47
N ARG A 82 -2.98 -11.16 15.00
CA ARG A 82 -2.71 -11.03 16.44
C ARG A 82 -3.51 -9.92 17.11
N CYS A 83 -4.29 -9.14 16.36
CA CYS A 83 -5.06 -8.04 16.94
C CYS A 83 -6.27 -8.58 17.69
N GLN A 84 -6.35 -8.32 18.99
CA GLN A 84 -7.48 -8.71 19.83
C GLN A 84 -8.76 -7.92 19.53
N GLU A 85 -8.62 -6.72 18.96
CA GLU A 85 -9.72 -5.81 18.63
C GLU A 85 -10.18 -5.94 17.17
N GLY A 86 -9.57 -6.85 16.39
CA GLY A 86 -9.88 -7.03 14.97
C GLY A 86 -9.55 -5.81 14.11
N VAL A 87 -8.50 -5.08 14.46
CA VAL A 87 -7.93 -4.00 13.63
C VAL A 87 -6.92 -4.62 12.67
N SER A 88 -6.98 -4.25 11.39
CA SER A 88 -5.92 -4.54 10.42
C SER A 88 -5.07 -3.29 10.17
N PRO A 89 -3.91 -3.11 10.84
CA PRO A 89 -3.01 -1.99 10.55
C PRO A 89 -2.53 -1.97 9.10
N SER A 90 -2.36 -3.14 8.49
CA SER A 90 -1.93 -3.25 7.07
C SER A 90 -2.95 -2.60 6.14
N ASP A 91 -4.24 -2.94 6.29
CA ASP A 91 -5.30 -2.36 5.48
C ASP A 91 -5.49 -0.86 5.75
N ILE A 92 -5.36 -0.44 7.00
CA ILE A 92 -5.36 0.98 7.35
C ILE A 92 -4.22 1.71 6.63
N PHE A 93 -3.01 1.13 6.59
CA PHE A 93 -1.90 1.76 5.88
C PHE A 93 -2.11 1.75 4.36
N HIS A 94 -2.79 0.75 3.79
CA HIS A 94 -3.23 0.79 2.38
C HIS A 94 -4.25 1.92 2.14
N ALA A 95 -5.21 2.11 3.06
CA ALA A 95 -6.16 3.21 2.99
C ALA A 95 -5.44 4.59 3.04
N VAL A 96 -4.44 4.74 3.92
CA VAL A 96 -3.57 5.92 3.98
C VAL A 96 -2.82 6.12 2.66
N ARG A 97 -2.17 5.09 2.12
CA ARG A 97 -1.46 5.15 0.83
C ARG A 97 -2.38 5.59 -0.31
N ARG A 98 -3.64 5.17 -0.30
CA ARG A 98 -4.63 5.56 -1.31
C ARG A 98 -4.94 7.06 -1.25
N ILE A 99 -5.13 7.61 -0.06
CA ILE A 99 -5.33 9.06 0.14
C ILE A 99 -4.06 9.80 -0.28
N ALA A 100 -2.89 9.37 0.21
CA ALA A 100 -1.59 9.96 -0.12
C ALA A 100 -1.35 9.96 -1.63
N ALA A 101 -1.68 8.87 -2.33
CA ALA A 101 -1.54 8.78 -3.77
C ALA A 101 -2.45 9.74 -4.53
N LYS A 102 -3.71 9.89 -4.12
CA LYS A 102 -4.64 10.88 -4.70
C LYS A 102 -4.13 12.32 -4.55
N GLU A 103 -3.40 12.60 -3.47
CA GLU A 103 -2.80 13.92 -3.20
C GLU A 103 -1.37 14.06 -3.73
N GLY A 104 -0.85 13.08 -4.48
CA GLY A 104 0.48 13.11 -5.08
C GLY A 104 1.64 12.82 -4.14
N HIS A 105 1.36 12.44 -2.88
CA HIS A 105 2.31 12.02 -1.85
C HIS A 105 2.73 10.55 -2.02
N VAL A 106 3.31 10.24 -3.18
CA VAL A 106 3.84 8.91 -3.50
C VAL A 106 5.38 8.98 -3.57
N PRO A 107 6.11 8.07 -2.92
CA PRO A 107 7.56 8.01 -3.05
C PRO A 107 7.99 7.75 -4.50
N SER A 108 9.11 8.35 -4.93
CA SER A 108 9.58 8.29 -6.32
C SER A 108 9.75 6.86 -6.86
N ALA A 109 10.23 5.93 -6.04
CA ALA A 109 10.39 4.53 -6.44
C ALA A 109 9.08 3.88 -6.91
N TYR A 110 7.96 4.18 -6.24
CA TYR A 110 6.65 3.68 -6.65
C TYR A 110 6.14 4.39 -7.90
N LYS A 111 6.41 5.70 -8.06
CA LYS A 111 6.06 6.43 -9.29
C LYS A 111 6.76 5.84 -10.51
N GLN A 112 8.07 5.61 -10.42
CA GLN A 112 8.86 4.97 -11.46
C GLN A 112 8.35 3.57 -11.80
N THR A 113 8.04 2.76 -10.79
CA THR A 113 7.43 1.43 -10.98
C THR A 113 6.14 1.50 -11.79
N VAL A 114 5.25 2.44 -11.45
CA VAL A 114 3.98 2.64 -12.17
C VAL A 114 4.21 3.13 -13.59
N GLU A 115 5.13 4.08 -13.80
CA GLU A 115 5.50 4.59 -15.13
C GLU A 115 6.04 3.48 -16.03
N THR A 116 6.95 2.64 -15.53
CA THR A 116 7.48 1.48 -16.27
C THR A 116 6.36 0.51 -16.66
N VAL A 117 5.49 0.13 -15.72
CA VAL A 117 4.36 -0.78 -16.02
C VAL A 117 3.38 -0.15 -17.02
N LEU A 118 3.10 1.15 -16.91
CA LEU A 118 2.25 1.84 -17.88
C LEU A 118 2.93 1.98 -19.24
N LYS A 119 4.26 2.09 -19.32
CA LYS A 119 4.98 2.19 -20.59
C LYS A 119 5.04 0.84 -21.30
N ASP A 120 5.50 -0.17 -20.58
CA ASP A 120 5.96 -1.43 -21.16
C ASP A 120 4.95 -2.57 -20.96
N GLY A 121 4.09 -2.48 -19.95
CA GLY A 121 3.19 -3.56 -19.50
C GLY A 121 3.86 -4.57 -18.58
N TRP A 122 5.15 -4.42 -18.40
CA TRP A 122 5.99 -5.22 -17.54
C TRP A 122 6.69 -4.30 -16.56
N LEU A 123 6.94 -4.80 -15.35
CA LEU A 123 7.86 -4.10 -14.45
C LEU A 123 9.32 -4.32 -14.86
N LEU A 124 9.62 -5.44 -15.51
CA LEU A 124 10.96 -5.93 -15.82
C LEU A 124 11.06 -6.35 -17.30
N GLU A 125 10.63 -5.51 -18.25
CA GLU A 125 10.72 -5.82 -19.70
C GLU A 125 12.17 -6.16 -20.08
N ASP A 126 13.14 -5.38 -19.59
CA ASP A 126 14.56 -5.55 -19.87
C ASP A 126 15.15 -6.86 -19.29
N SER A 127 14.44 -7.55 -18.39
CA SER A 127 14.84 -8.87 -17.90
C SER A 127 14.42 -10.00 -18.83
N TYR A 128 13.59 -9.74 -19.84
CA TYR A 128 13.25 -10.69 -20.89
C TYR A 128 14.33 -10.67 -21.97
N SER A 129 15.41 -11.41 -21.71
CA SER A 129 16.56 -11.55 -22.62
C SER A 129 16.41 -12.77 -23.53
N ASP A 130 17.35 -12.90 -24.47
CA ASP A 130 17.57 -14.11 -25.28
C ASP A 130 17.66 -15.38 -24.41
N PHE A 131 18.35 -15.31 -23.27
CA PHE A 131 18.39 -16.42 -22.30
C PHE A 131 16.99 -16.88 -21.85
N ILE A 132 16.06 -15.96 -21.62
CA ILE A 132 14.68 -16.31 -21.21
C ILE A 132 13.89 -16.83 -22.40
N GLU A 133 14.16 -16.35 -23.63
CA GLU A 133 13.54 -16.89 -24.84
C GLU A 133 13.95 -18.35 -25.07
N ASP A 134 15.24 -18.66 -24.94
CA ASP A 134 15.79 -20.03 -25.06
C ASP A 134 15.18 -20.96 -23.99
N ASP A 135 15.19 -20.55 -22.71
CA ASP A 135 14.59 -21.33 -21.60
C ASP A 135 13.10 -21.63 -21.87
N ARG A 136 12.37 -20.70 -22.50
CA ARG A 136 10.96 -20.88 -22.84
C ARG A 136 10.76 -21.84 -23.99
N ASP A 137 11.62 -21.80 -25.02
CA ASP A 137 11.56 -22.73 -26.15
C ASP A 137 11.84 -24.17 -25.69
N ASP A 138 12.86 -24.37 -24.86
CA ASP A 138 13.20 -25.66 -24.26
C ASP A 138 12.03 -26.25 -23.43
N LEU A 139 11.22 -25.37 -22.82
CA LEU A 139 10.01 -25.74 -22.08
C LEU A 139 8.74 -25.84 -22.95
N GLY A 140 8.83 -25.55 -24.25
CA GLY A 140 7.69 -25.55 -25.19
C GLY A 140 6.67 -24.42 -24.94
N LEU A 141 7.12 -23.31 -24.36
CA LEU A 141 6.30 -22.14 -24.04
C LEU A 141 6.36 -21.09 -25.16
N GLU A 142 5.33 -20.24 -25.26
CA GLU A 142 5.30 -19.14 -26.24
C GLU A 142 6.42 -18.12 -25.96
N MET A 143 7.32 -17.91 -26.93
CA MET A 143 8.40 -16.91 -26.84
C MET A 143 7.95 -15.49 -27.17
N ASN A 144 6.89 -15.31 -27.96
CA ASN A 144 6.46 -14.00 -28.43
C ASN A 144 5.42 -13.37 -27.50
N LEU A 145 5.88 -12.60 -26.53
CA LEU A 145 5.00 -12.00 -25.52
C LEU A 145 4.50 -10.58 -25.89
N LYS A 146 4.44 -10.26 -27.19
CA LYS A 146 3.96 -8.96 -27.72
C LYS A 146 2.49 -8.63 -27.38
N TRP A 147 1.72 -9.60 -26.87
CA TRP A 147 0.36 -9.36 -26.39
C TRP A 147 0.29 -8.31 -25.27
N ASN A 148 1.36 -8.15 -24.49
CA ASN A 148 1.39 -7.17 -23.40
C ASN A 148 1.29 -5.72 -23.86
N LYS A 149 1.88 -5.34 -25.00
CA LYS A 149 1.78 -3.95 -25.52
C LYS A 149 0.33 -3.59 -25.87
N LYS A 150 -0.38 -4.51 -26.52
CA LYS A 150 -1.82 -4.35 -26.83
C LYS A 150 -2.67 -4.26 -25.56
N PHE A 151 -2.33 -5.04 -24.54
CA PHE A 151 -3.00 -4.99 -23.25
C PHE A 151 -2.82 -3.62 -22.57
N VAL A 152 -1.61 -3.08 -22.57
CA VAL A 152 -1.31 -1.75 -22.02
C VAL A 152 -2.08 -0.64 -22.72
N GLU A 153 -2.10 -0.63 -24.06
CA GLU A 153 -2.87 0.34 -24.85
C GLU A 153 -4.36 0.28 -24.46
N HIS A 154 -4.92 -0.92 -24.33
CA HIS A 154 -6.29 -1.11 -23.90
C HIS A 154 -6.54 -0.57 -22.48
N VAL A 155 -5.65 -0.86 -21.53
CA VAL A 155 -5.75 -0.38 -20.15
C VAL A 155 -5.67 1.15 -20.08
N LYS A 156 -4.73 1.77 -20.79
CA LYS A 156 -4.60 3.23 -20.88
C LYS A 156 -5.88 3.87 -21.41
N LYS A 157 -6.36 3.40 -22.55
CA LYS A 157 -7.60 3.91 -23.15
C LYS A 157 -8.81 3.79 -22.23
N LYS A 158 -8.89 2.71 -21.45
CA LYS A 158 -10.04 2.43 -20.59
C LYS A 158 -10.01 3.20 -19.27
N TYR A 159 -8.84 3.31 -18.64
CA TYR A 159 -8.73 3.80 -17.25
C TYR A 159 -7.95 5.12 -17.11
N PHE A 160 -7.21 5.53 -18.14
CA PHE A 160 -6.39 6.75 -18.16
C PHE A 160 -6.59 7.55 -19.47
N PRO A 161 -7.84 7.86 -19.88
CA PRO A 161 -8.11 8.50 -21.17
C PRO A 161 -7.51 9.92 -21.28
N GLU A 162 -7.19 10.56 -20.15
CA GLU A 162 -6.65 11.93 -20.08
C GLU A 162 -5.10 11.99 -20.15
N VAL A 163 -4.41 10.85 -20.22
CA VAL A 163 -2.93 10.77 -20.19
C VAL A 163 -2.31 10.67 -21.60
N GLU A 164 -3.13 10.80 -22.65
CA GLU A 164 -2.70 10.76 -24.07
C GLU A 164 -2.47 12.15 -24.70
N GLU A 165 -2.60 13.26 -23.96
CA GLU A 165 -2.24 14.63 -24.41
C GLU A 165 -0.84 15.07 -23.98
#